data_AF-A0A6V8KSN6-F1
#
_entry.id   AF-A0A6V8KSN6-F1
#
_cell.length_a   1.000
_cell.length_b   1.000
_cell.length_c   1.000
_cell.angle_alpha   90.00
_cell.angle_beta   90.00
_cell.angle_gamma   90.00
#
_symmetry.space_group_name_H-M   'P 1'
#
loop_
_entity.id
_entity.type
_entity.pdbx_description
1 polymer ?
#
loop_
_entity_poly.entity_id
_entity_poly.type
_entity_poly.pdbx_seq_one_letter_code
_entity_poly.pdbx_strand_id
1 'polypeptide(L)'
;MNVEFYTGVDERLDMPVMLPPVPQVVDLAGARVLIADDVADTGATLKLVHDFCADHVAEVRCAVLYEKPHTRVRCEYVWKRTNSWINFPWSSD
;
A
#
# COMPACT_ATOMS: atom_id res chain seq x y z
N MET A 1 -0.48 -10.71 3.05
CA MET A 1 -0.34 -10.38 1.62
C MET A 1 0.91 -9.53 1.50
N ASN A 2 1.93 -10.01 0.81
CA ASN A 2 3.15 -9.25 0.57
C ASN A 2 3.10 -8.69 -0.85
N VAL A 3 3.42 -7.41 -1.00
CA VAL A 3 3.53 -6.74 -2.29
C VAL A 3 4.93 -6.18 -2.39
N GLU A 4 5.67 -6.62 -3.40
CA GLU A 4 7.05 -6.17 -3.60
C GLU A 4 7.16 -5.31 -4.87
N PHE A 5 8.02 -4.30 -4.79
CA PHE A 5 8.34 -3.36 -5.87
C PHE A 5 9.80 -3.43 -6.31
N TYR A 6 10.63 -4.23 -5.64
CA TYR A 6 12.08 -4.17 -5.78
C TYR A 6 12.65 -5.53 -6.18
N THR A 7 13.41 -5.55 -7.26
CA THR A 7 14.27 -6.69 -7.62
C THR A 7 15.72 -6.48 -7.17
N GLY A 8 16.10 -5.26 -6.76
CA GLY A 8 17.46 -4.89 -6.31
C GLY A 8 17.59 -3.42 -5.86
N VAL A 9 18.83 -2.96 -5.63
CA VAL A 9 19.15 -1.54 -5.38
C VAL A 9 18.91 -0.76 -6.68
N ASP A 10 18.09 0.29 -6.63
CA ASP A 10 17.69 1.14 -7.77
C ASP A 10 16.91 0.45 -8.93
N GLU A 11 16.47 -0.80 -8.76
CA GLU A 11 15.54 -1.43 -9.71
C GLU A 11 14.11 -1.48 -9.16
N ARG A 12 13.18 -0.96 -9.94
CA ARG A 12 11.74 -1.05 -9.68
C ARG A 12 11.07 -1.84 -10.80
N LEU A 13 10.14 -2.71 -10.44
CA LEU A 13 9.21 -3.30 -11.41
C LEU A 13 8.23 -2.22 -11.91
N ASP A 14 7.89 -2.26 -13.20
CA ASP A 14 6.91 -1.35 -13.81
C ASP A 14 5.52 -1.46 -13.16
N MET A 15 5.22 -2.60 -12.53
CA MET A 15 3.97 -2.89 -11.84
C MET A 15 4.24 -3.66 -10.53
N PRO A 16 3.48 -3.39 -9.46
CA PRO A 16 3.55 -4.16 -8.22
C PRO A 16 3.20 -5.62 -8.44
N VAL A 17 3.91 -6.53 -7.77
CA VAL A 17 3.62 -7.98 -7.81
C VAL A 17 3.17 -8.46 -6.44
N MET A 18 2.05 -9.18 -6.40
CA MET A 18 1.59 -9.88 -5.20
C MET A 18 2.35 -11.19 -5.06
N LEU A 19 3.05 -11.36 -3.94
CA LEU A 19 3.78 -12.59 -3.67
C LEU A 19 2.90 -13.63 -2.96
N PRO A 20 3.03 -14.92 -3.32
CA PRO A 20 2.35 -15.99 -2.63
C PRO A 20 2.83 -16.15 -1.16
N PRO A 21 1.96 -16.61 -0.25
CA PRO A 21 0.56 -16.96 -0.50
C PRO A 21 -0.32 -15.72 -0.63
N VAL A 22 -1.00 -15.61 -1.78
CA VAL A 22 -2.04 -14.62 -2.00
C VAL A 22 -3.27 -15.10 -1.23
N PRO A 23 -3.94 -14.24 -0.42
CA PRO A 23 -5.16 -14.64 0.26
C PRO A 23 -6.16 -15.24 -0.73
N GLN A 24 -6.81 -16.34 -0.38
CA GLN A 24 -7.91 -16.84 -1.20
C GLN A 24 -9.05 -15.82 -1.10
N VAL A 25 -9.49 -15.31 -2.25
CA VAL A 25 -10.57 -14.31 -2.37
C VAL A 25 -11.83 -14.72 -1.61
N VAL A 26 -12.11 -16.03 -1.55
CA VAL A 26 -13.24 -16.62 -0.80
C VAL A 26 -13.19 -16.30 0.71
N ASP A 27 -12.01 -16.19 1.31
CA ASP A 27 -11.86 -15.93 2.75
C ASP A 27 -12.06 -14.45 3.12
N LEU A 28 -12.12 -13.57 2.12
CA LEU A 28 -12.26 -12.13 2.29
C LEU A 28 -13.69 -11.63 2.02
N ALA A 29 -14.57 -12.51 1.53
CA ALA A 29 -15.95 -12.17 1.19
C ALA A 29 -16.70 -11.64 2.43
N GLY A 30 -17.16 -10.40 2.34
CA GLY A 30 -17.87 -9.73 3.45
C GLY A 30 -16.96 -9.16 4.54
N ALA A 31 -15.64 -9.34 4.44
CA ALA A 31 -14.70 -8.78 5.41
C ALA A 31 -14.60 -7.25 5.29
N ARG A 32 -14.18 -6.61 6.38
CA ARG A 32 -13.77 -5.20 6.38
C ARG A 32 -12.24 -5.17 6.48
N VAL A 33 -11.59 -4.71 5.42
CA VAL A 33 -10.12 -4.77 5.26
C VAL A 33 -9.50 -3.39 5.45
N LEU A 34 -8.40 -3.35 6.19
CA LEU A 34 -7.53 -2.17 6.27
C LEU A 34 -6.19 -2.50 5.61
N ILE A 35 -5.85 -1.75 4.56
CA ILE A 35 -4.54 -1.77 3.94
C ILE A 35 -3.67 -0.75 4.70
N ALA A 36 -2.56 -1.22 5.27
CA ALA A 36 -1.62 -0.37 5.99
C ALA A 36 -0.28 -0.32 5.24
N ASP A 37 0.24 0.89 5.04
CA ASP A 37 1.55 1.15 4.45
C ASP A 37 2.26 2.28 5.21
N ASP A 38 3.58 2.39 5.11
CA ASP A 38 4.32 3.40 5.86
C ASP A 38 4.21 4.81 5.22
N VAL A 39 4.29 4.90 3.90
CA VAL A 39 4.16 6.14 3.13
C VAL A 39 3.35 5.97 1.84
N ALA A 40 2.34 6.83 1.66
CA ALA A 40 1.71 7.06 0.36
C ALA A 40 2.52 8.11 -0.43
N ASP A 41 3.53 7.67 -1.19
CA ASP A 41 4.35 8.55 -2.04
C ASP A 41 3.66 8.85 -3.38
N THR A 42 3.84 7.99 -4.39
CA THR A 42 3.04 8.04 -5.63
C THR A 42 1.63 7.49 -5.41
N GLY A 43 1.48 6.57 -4.44
CA GLY A 43 0.25 5.83 -4.15
C GLY A 43 0.01 4.62 -5.06
N ALA A 44 0.94 4.26 -5.95
CA ALA A 44 0.74 3.15 -6.90
C ALA A 44 0.53 1.79 -6.22
N THR A 45 1.31 1.47 -5.18
CA THR A 45 1.17 0.25 -4.38
C THR A 45 -0.21 0.15 -3.76
N LEU A 46 -0.59 1.18 -2.99
CA LEU A 46 -1.88 1.25 -2.32
C LEU A 46 -3.03 1.13 -3.32
N LYS A 47 -2.93 1.78 -4.49
CA LYS A 47 -3.94 1.67 -5.54
C LYS A 47 -4.13 0.24 -6.00
N LEU A 48 -3.05 -0.48 -6.31
CA LEU A 48 -3.16 -1.87 -6.77
C LEU A 48 -3.83 -2.75 -5.72
N VAL A 49 -3.37 -2.67 -4.46
CA VAL A 49 -3.91 -3.52 -3.39
C VAL A 49 -5.36 -3.15 -3.09
N HIS A 50 -5.67 -1.86 -3.07
CA HIS A 50 -7.03 -1.38 -2.87
C HIS A 50 -7.96 -1.87 -3.98
N ASP A 51 -7.59 -1.68 -5.24
CA ASP A 51 -8.40 -2.11 -6.39
C ASP A 51 -8.60 -3.63 -6.40
N PHE A 52 -7.57 -4.40 -6.05
CA PHE A 52 -7.69 -5.85 -5.89
C PHE A 52 -8.67 -6.24 -4.77
N CYS A 53 -8.61 -5.57 -3.62
CA CYS A 53 -9.51 -5.90 -2.50
C CYS A 53 -10.95 -5.42 -2.74
N ALA A 54 -11.15 -4.29 -3.41
CA ALA A 54 -12.44 -3.62 -3.55
C ALA A 54 -13.53 -4.51 -4.17
N ASP A 55 -13.16 -5.39 -5.11
CA ASP A 55 -14.08 -6.31 -5.77
C ASP A 55 -14.43 -7.56 -4.94
N HIS A 56 -13.83 -7.70 -3.76
CA HIS A 56 -13.84 -8.95 -2.98
C HIS A 56 -14.30 -8.79 -1.53
N VAL A 57 -14.39 -7.56 -1.01
CA VAL A 57 -14.64 -7.28 0.41
C VAL A 57 -15.88 -6.42 0.62
N ALA A 58 -16.42 -6.37 1.84
CA ALA A 58 -17.52 -5.45 2.16
C ALA A 58 -17.06 -3.99 2.24
N GLU A 59 -15.84 -3.78 2.71
CA GLU A 59 -15.22 -2.47 2.83
C GLU A 59 -13.71 -2.61 2.78
N VAL A 60 -13.04 -1.74 2.02
CA VAL A 60 -11.59 -1.56 2.05
C VAL A 60 -11.27 -0.11 2.37
N ARG A 61 -10.30 0.11 3.26
CA ARG A 61 -9.76 1.43 3.59
C ARG A 61 -8.23 1.38 3.62
N CYS A 62 -7.60 2.54 3.51
CA CYS A 62 -6.16 2.70 3.55
C CYS A 62 -5.72 3.52 4.77
N ALA A 63 -4.66 3.08 5.44
CA ALA A 63 -3.99 3.79 6.51
C ALA A 63 -2.51 3.96 6.21
N VAL A 64 -2.01 5.19 6.38
CA VAL A 64 -0.57 5.49 6.25
C VAL A 64 -0.05 6.35 7.39
N LEU A 65 1.23 6.18 7.72
CA LEU A 65 1.91 7.11 8.61
C LEU A 65 2.12 8.46 7.91
N TYR A 66 2.58 8.43 6.66
CA TYR A 66 2.84 9.65 5.89
C TYR A 66 2.13 9.66 4.54
N GLU A 67 1.53 10.80 4.19
CA GLU A 67 0.94 11.04 2.86
C GLU A 67 1.66 12.21 2.18
N LYS A 68 2.16 11.98 0.96
CA LYS A 68 2.77 13.04 0.15
C LYS A 68 1.70 13.86 -0.58
N PRO A 69 1.89 15.17 -0.81
CA PRO A 69 0.90 15.99 -1.50
C PRO A 69 0.54 15.50 -2.91
N HIS A 70 1.51 14.88 -3.61
CA HIS A 70 1.39 14.37 -4.98
C HIS A 70 0.92 12.91 -5.08
N THR A 71 0.57 12.27 -3.97
CA THR A 71 -0.03 10.93 -4.02
C THR A 71 -1.29 10.94 -4.88
N ARG A 72 -1.49 9.86 -5.64
CA ARG A 72 -2.72 9.64 -6.41
C ARG A 72 -3.81 8.94 -5.61
N VAL A 73 -3.48 8.45 -4.41
CA VAL A 73 -4.41 7.74 -3.52
C VAL A 73 -4.60 8.57 -2.25
N ARG A 74 -5.86 8.89 -1.94
CA ARG A 74 -6.24 9.53 -0.69
C ARG A 74 -6.55 8.45 0.33
N CYS A 75 -5.78 8.40 1.41
CA CYS A 75 -6.00 7.43 2.47
C CYS A 75 -7.02 7.97 3.49
N GLU A 76 -7.87 7.09 4.02
CA GLU A 76 -8.86 7.42 5.05
C GLU A 76 -8.17 7.80 6.37
N TYR A 77 -7.03 7.17 6.66
CA TYR A 77 -6.28 7.41 7.89
C TYR A 77 -4.86 7.85 7.55
N VAL A 78 -4.50 9.07 7.96
CA VAL A 78 -3.19 9.66 7.71
C VAL A 78 -2.69 10.25 9.01
N TRP A 79 -1.54 9.79 9.51
CA TRP A 79 -0.94 10.40 10.70
C TRP A 79 -0.36 11.79 10.40
N LYS A 80 0.42 11.94 9.32
CA LYS A 80 0.98 13.24 8.92
C LYS A 80 1.08 13.42 7.41
N ARG A 81 0.74 14.62 6.92
CA ARG A 81 1.03 15.04 5.54
C ARG A 81 2.35 15.80 5.49
N THR A 82 3.23 15.44 4.56
CA THR A 82 4.54 16.09 4.42
C THR A 82 5.10 15.95 3.01
N ASN A 83 5.86 16.93 2.54
CA ASN A 83 6.64 16.80 1.30
C ASN A 83 8.11 16.42 1.56
N SER A 84 8.55 16.42 2.82
CA SER A 84 9.94 16.08 3.18
C SER A 84 10.22 14.60 2.96
N TRP A 85 11.46 14.28 2.62
CA TRP A 85 11.97 12.91 2.67
C TRP A 85 11.78 12.32 4.09
N ILE A 86 11.54 11.01 4.18
CA ILE A 86 11.28 10.31 5.43
C ILE A 86 12.35 9.24 5.59
N ASN A 87 13.08 9.29 6.70
CA ASN A 87 14.01 8.23 7.07
C ASN A 87 13.31 7.34 8.09
N PHE A 88 12.95 6.13 7.69
CA PHE A 88 12.34 5.17 8.59
C PHE A 88 13.41 4.36 9.34
N PRO A 89 13.23 4.08 10.64
CA PRO A 89 14.21 3.32 11.43
C PRO A 89 14.55 1.93 10.87
N TRP A 90 13.65 1.32 10.10
CA TRP A 90 13.84 0.01 9.47
C TRP A 90 14.48 0.07 8.07
N SER A 91 14.71 1.27 7.54
CA SER A 91 15.29 1.50 6.21
C SER A 91 16.49 2.45 6.24
N SER A 92 16.97 2.81 7.43
CA SER A 92 18.12 3.68 7.64
C SER A 92 19.29 2.80 8.10
N ASP A 93 20.44 2.91 7.45
CA ASP A 93 21.70 2.29 7.90
C ASP A 93 22.16 2.86 9.25
#